data_AF-A0A519QRV7-F1
#
_entry.id   AF-A0A519QRV7-F1
#
_cell.length_a   1.000
_cell.length_b   1.000
_cell.length_c   1.000
_cell.angle_alpha   90.00
_cell.angle_beta   90.00
_cell.angle_gamma   90.00
#
_symmetry.space_group_name_H-M   'P 1'
#
loop_
_entity.id
_entity.type
_entity.pdbx_description
1 polymer ?
#
loop_
_entity_poly.entity_id
_entity_poly.type
_entity_poly.pdbx_seq_one_letter_code
_entity_poly.pdbx_strand_id
1 'polypeptide(L)'
;MSLLYFRDRENVDLENVFFEHSVSEQIQQFLKEHQFADILQQYELPVANKILLYGKTGCGKTMTAKAIAKKLNKNIFIVNLASVVSSKLGETAKNVQSIFKESNYENSVLFFDEFDSLGQVRDYDNKDSSEMKRVVNAILQLIDNFPKNSILIGATNQIQMIDEALIRRFELRLEFALPSKMVLEAFYDQLLSKFPEKYQNVEKQYGISFSEAKDLIFRQVKNNIISDEMNK
;
A
#
# COMPACT_ATOMS: atom_id res chain seq x y z
N MET A 1 14.13 -17.81 5.59
CA MET A 1 13.43 -16.58 5.19
C MET A 1 14.48 -15.55 4.82
N SER A 2 14.35 -14.89 3.67
CA SER A 2 15.21 -13.75 3.34
C SER A 2 15.00 -12.65 4.38
N LEU A 3 16.07 -12.00 4.84
CA LEU A 3 15.97 -10.85 5.77
C LEU A 3 15.37 -9.60 5.09
N LEU A 4 15.31 -9.61 3.75
CA LEU A 4 14.96 -8.45 2.94
C LEU A 4 13.46 -8.26 2.73
N TYR A 5 12.65 -9.29 2.95
CA TYR A 5 11.19 -9.23 2.84
C TYR A 5 10.54 -10.32 3.69
N PHE A 6 9.26 -10.17 3.96
CA PHE A 6 8.43 -11.24 4.50
C PHE A 6 7.23 -11.47 3.60
N ARG A 7 6.74 -12.72 3.62
CA ARG A 7 5.48 -13.08 2.95
C ARG A 7 4.36 -12.86 3.94
N ASP A 8 3.43 -12.01 3.57
CA ASP A 8 2.23 -11.84 4.35
C ASP A 8 1.16 -12.85 3.90
N ARG A 9 0.50 -13.47 4.88
CA ARG A 9 -0.61 -14.39 4.69
C ARG A 9 -1.91 -13.84 5.28
N GLU A 10 -1.89 -12.61 5.80
CA GLU A 10 -3.10 -11.96 6.29
C GLU A 10 -4.14 -11.85 5.19
N ASN A 11 -5.35 -12.27 5.56
CA ASN A 11 -6.45 -12.39 4.63
C ASN A 11 -7.25 -11.08 4.62
N VAL A 12 -6.95 -10.19 3.68
CA VAL A 12 -7.68 -8.93 3.51
C VAL A 12 -8.59 -9.02 2.29
N ASP A 13 -9.90 -9.15 2.52
CA ASP A 13 -10.90 -9.04 1.46
C ASP A 13 -11.05 -7.60 0.99
N LEU A 14 -11.11 -7.40 -0.33
CA LEU A 14 -11.28 -6.07 -0.92
C LEU A 14 -12.62 -5.45 -0.52
N GLU A 15 -13.63 -6.30 -0.33
CA GLU A 15 -14.97 -5.95 0.13
C GLU A 15 -14.97 -5.37 1.54
N ASN A 16 -13.92 -5.64 2.32
CA ASN A 16 -13.72 -5.10 3.67
C ASN A 16 -12.83 -3.85 3.70
N VAL A 17 -12.40 -3.35 2.53
CA VAL A 17 -11.61 -2.12 2.42
C VAL A 17 -12.50 -0.99 1.91
N PHE A 18 -12.48 0.13 2.64
CA PHE A 18 -13.27 1.30 2.33
C PHE A 18 -12.47 2.27 1.47
N PHE A 19 -13.12 2.82 0.44
CA PHE A 19 -12.49 3.72 -0.52
C PHE A 19 -13.41 4.90 -0.82
N GLU A 20 -12.79 6.03 -1.17
CA GLU A 20 -13.49 7.05 -1.94
C GLU A 20 -13.87 6.51 -3.32
N HIS A 21 -14.96 7.03 -3.90
CA HIS A 21 -15.51 6.55 -5.17
C HIS A 21 -14.46 6.49 -6.28
N SER A 22 -13.67 7.56 -6.43
CA SER A 22 -12.64 7.68 -7.47
C SER A 22 -11.52 6.64 -7.33
N VAL A 23 -11.14 6.28 -6.11
CA VAL A 23 -10.13 5.26 -5.84
C VAL A 23 -10.72 3.86 -6.08
N SER A 24 -11.96 3.65 -5.64
CA SER A 24 -12.68 2.40 -5.87
C SER A 24 -12.79 2.08 -7.36
N GLU A 25 -13.22 3.04 -8.19
CA GLU A 25 -13.34 2.85 -9.64
C GLU A 25 -12.01 2.47 -10.29
N GLN A 26 -10.92 3.15 -9.94
CA GLN A 26 -9.60 2.86 -10.49
C GLN A 26 -9.08 1.48 -10.07
N ILE A 27 -9.30 1.07 -8.82
CA ILE A 27 -8.93 -0.29 -8.35
C ILE A 27 -9.76 -1.34 -9.07
N GLN A 28 -11.08 -1.13 -9.21
CA GLN A 28 -11.95 -2.08 -9.92
C GLN A 28 -11.57 -2.20 -11.39
N GLN A 29 -11.21 -1.09 -12.03
CA GLN A 29 -10.72 -1.10 -13.41
C GLN A 29 -9.40 -1.86 -13.53
N PHE A 30 -8.43 -1.59 -12.65
CA PHE A 30 -7.15 -2.31 -12.60
C PHE A 30 -7.35 -3.83 -12.44
N LEU A 31 -8.25 -4.25 -11.54
CA LEU A 31 -8.55 -5.67 -11.33
C LEU A 31 -9.19 -6.32 -12.57
N LYS A 32 -10.08 -5.60 -13.26
CA LYS A 32 -10.67 -6.06 -14.52
C LYS A 32 -9.62 -6.23 -15.60
N GLU A 33 -8.71 -5.27 -15.76
CA GLU A 33 -7.63 -5.38 -16.75
C GLU A 33 -6.78 -6.64 -16.54
N HIS A 34 -6.46 -6.97 -15.28
CA HIS A 34 -5.77 -8.21 -14.96
C HIS A 34 -6.62 -9.47 -15.19
N GLN A 35 -7.93 -9.41 -14.95
CA GLN A 35 -8.84 -10.53 -15.24
C GLN A 35 -8.96 -10.81 -16.75
N PHE A 36 -8.94 -9.76 -17.56
CA PHE A 36 -9.08 -9.83 -19.03
C PHE A 36 -7.74 -9.70 -19.77
N ALA A 37 -6.61 -9.92 -19.08
CA ALA A 37 -5.27 -9.69 -19.60
C ALA A 37 -4.98 -10.45 -20.91
N ASP A 38 -5.42 -11.70 -21.00
CA ASP A 38 -5.23 -12.53 -22.19
C ASP A 38 -5.91 -11.93 -23.44
N ILE A 39 -7.12 -11.35 -23.27
CA ILE A 39 -7.85 -10.70 -24.35
C ILE A 39 -7.19 -9.37 -24.72
N LEU A 40 -6.82 -8.56 -23.73
CA LEU A 40 -6.13 -7.28 -23.97
C LEU A 40 -4.81 -7.49 -24.73
N GLN A 41 -4.07 -8.54 -24.38
CA GLN A 41 -2.82 -8.91 -25.05
C GLN A 41 -3.02 -9.29 -26.53
N GLN A 42 -4.15 -9.91 -26.91
CA GLN A 42 -4.46 -10.20 -28.32
C GLN A 42 -4.61 -8.93 -29.17
N TYR A 43 -4.99 -7.81 -28.55
CA TYR A 43 -5.09 -6.50 -29.19
C TYR A 43 -3.86 -5.62 -28.93
N GLU A 44 -2.77 -6.19 -28.41
CA GLU A 44 -1.53 -5.48 -28.07
C GLU A 44 -1.74 -4.33 -27.06
N LEU A 45 -2.83 -4.37 -26.28
CA LEU A 45 -3.14 -3.38 -25.26
C LEU A 45 -2.34 -3.68 -23.97
N PRO A 46 -1.64 -2.69 -23.40
CA PRO A 46 -0.91 -2.88 -22.15
C PRO A 46 -1.88 -3.02 -20.98
N VAL A 47 -1.54 -3.92 -20.05
CA VAL A 47 -2.17 -4.01 -18.73
C VAL A 47 -1.25 -3.33 -17.73
N ALA A 48 -1.77 -2.35 -17.00
CA ALA A 48 -0.97 -1.67 -15.99
C ALA A 48 -0.59 -2.66 -14.89
N ASN A 49 0.64 -2.61 -14.41
CA ASN A 49 1.12 -3.48 -13.33
C ASN A 49 1.96 -2.75 -12.28
N LYS A 50 2.07 -1.42 -12.38
CA LYS A 50 2.85 -0.58 -11.45
C LYS A 50 1.95 0.47 -10.81
N ILE A 51 1.67 0.31 -9.51
CA ILE A 51 0.77 1.18 -8.76
C ILE A 51 1.54 1.93 -7.67
N LEU A 52 1.33 3.24 -7.57
CA LEU A 52 1.76 4.06 -6.45
C LEU A 52 0.55 4.49 -5.62
N LEU A 53 0.50 4.06 -4.37
CA LEU A 53 -0.47 4.47 -3.36
C LEU A 53 0.15 5.62 -2.55
N TYR A 54 -0.46 6.80 -2.55
CA TYR A 54 0.09 7.94 -1.82
C TYR A 54 -0.98 8.70 -1.05
N GLY A 55 -0.59 9.50 -0.07
CA GLY A 55 -1.52 10.35 0.68
C GLY A 55 -1.45 10.15 2.18
N LYS A 56 -2.53 10.46 2.90
CA LYS A 56 -2.56 10.52 4.36
C LYS A 56 -2.32 9.15 5.01
N THR A 57 -1.65 9.17 6.17
CA THR A 57 -1.43 7.96 6.97
C THR A 57 -2.76 7.41 7.50
N GLY A 58 -2.81 6.12 7.82
CA GLY A 58 -4.00 5.49 8.40
C GLY A 58 -5.21 5.38 7.46
N CYS A 59 -5.06 5.66 6.17
CA CYS A 59 -6.14 5.67 5.19
C CYS A 59 -6.24 4.38 4.33
N GLY A 60 -5.52 3.31 4.70
CA GLY A 60 -5.73 1.99 4.10
C GLY A 60 -4.80 1.59 2.93
N LYS A 61 -3.71 2.32 2.67
CA LYS A 61 -2.73 1.99 1.60
C LYS A 61 -2.21 0.55 1.70
N THR A 62 -1.64 0.18 2.86
CA THR A 62 -1.10 -1.18 3.09
C THR A 62 -2.18 -2.25 2.99
N MET A 63 -3.39 -1.98 3.52
CA MET A 63 -4.53 -2.90 3.38
C MET A 63 -4.94 -3.09 1.92
N THR A 64 -4.90 -2.03 1.12
CA THR A 64 -5.22 -2.06 -0.31
C THR A 64 -4.27 -2.96 -1.08
N ALA A 65 -2.96 -2.85 -0.82
CA ALA A 65 -1.96 -3.70 -1.46
C ALA A 65 -2.22 -5.20 -1.18
N LYS A 66 -2.52 -5.54 0.09
CA LYS A 66 -2.89 -6.91 0.49
C LYS A 66 -4.18 -7.38 -0.20
N ALA A 67 -5.19 -6.51 -0.26
CA ALA A 67 -6.47 -6.82 -0.88
C ALA A 67 -6.36 -7.07 -2.38
N ILE A 68 -5.56 -6.26 -3.10
CA ILE A 68 -5.26 -6.45 -4.52
C ILE A 68 -4.56 -7.80 -4.74
N ALA A 69 -3.53 -8.11 -3.94
CA ALA A 69 -2.82 -9.37 -4.04
C ALA A 69 -3.76 -10.57 -3.86
N LYS A 70 -4.63 -10.52 -2.85
CA LYS A 70 -5.64 -11.55 -2.60
C LYS A 70 -6.62 -11.67 -3.77
N LYS A 71 -7.19 -10.56 -4.23
CA LYS A 71 -8.22 -10.56 -5.29
C LYS A 71 -7.69 -11.13 -6.61
N LEU A 72 -6.40 -10.96 -6.87
CA LEU A 72 -5.71 -11.50 -8.04
C LEU A 72 -5.04 -12.87 -7.78
N ASN A 73 -5.26 -13.46 -6.59
CA ASN A 73 -4.68 -14.73 -6.17
C ASN A 73 -3.14 -14.79 -6.33
N LYS A 74 -2.46 -13.73 -5.89
CA LYS A 74 -1.00 -13.59 -5.94
C LYS A 74 -0.41 -13.55 -4.54
N ASN A 75 0.77 -14.17 -4.39
CA ASN A 75 1.60 -13.97 -3.20
C ASN A 75 2.00 -12.50 -3.09
N ILE A 76 2.08 -11.97 -1.87
CA ILE A 76 2.60 -10.63 -1.60
C ILE A 76 3.95 -10.71 -0.87
N PHE A 77 4.94 -10.02 -1.44
CA PHE A 77 6.27 -9.80 -0.89
C PHE A 77 6.34 -8.40 -0.31
N ILE A 78 6.30 -8.28 1.01
CA ILE A 78 6.42 -7.00 1.70
C ILE A 78 7.89 -6.75 2.01
N VAL A 79 8.44 -5.71 1.40
CA VAL A 79 9.87 -5.37 1.53
C VAL A 79 10.15 -4.82 2.92
N ASN A 80 11.15 -5.40 3.59
CA ASN A 80 11.66 -4.89 4.84
C ASN A 80 12.71 -3.81 4.58
N LEU A 81 12.25 -2.57 4.46
CA LEU A 81 13.12 -1.43 4.16
C LEU A 81 14.28 -1.25 5.15
N ALA A 82 14.07 -1.54 6.43
CA ALA A 82 15.13 -1.44 7.44
C ALA A 82 16.31 -2.38 7.17
N SER A 83 16.06 -3.50 6.48
CA SER A 83 17.10 -4.45 6.06
C SER A 83 17.65 -4.15 4.67
N VAL A 84 16.91 -3.43 3.84
CA VAL A 84 17.31 -3.04 2.48
C VAL A 84 18.18 -1.79 2.50
N VAL A 85 17.80 -0.78 3.27
CA VAL A 85 18.51 0.50 3.37
C VAL A 85 19.65 0.35 4.37
N SER A 86 20.86 0.23 3.85
CA SER A 86 22.08 0.20 4.67
C SER A 86 22.83 1.53 4.60
N SER A 87 23.78 1.75 5.52
CA SER A 87 24.72 2.88 5.46
C SER A 87 25.62 2.85 4.21
N LYS A 88 25.69 1.72 3.50
CA LYS A 88 26.43 1.55 2.25
C LYS A 88 25.46 1.48 1.08
N LEU A 89 25.31 2.59 0.35
CA LEU A 89 24.34 2.71 -0.75
C LEU A 89 24.55 1.67 -1.87
N GLY A 90 25.78 1.22 -2.10
CA GLY A 90 26.07 0.13 -3.04
C GLY A 90 25.50 -1.24 -2.63
N GLU A 91 25.40 -1.52 -1.33
CA GLU A 91 24.74 -2.73 -0.81
C GLU A 91 23.22 -2.61 -0.94
N THR A 92 22.66 -1.42 -0.70
CA THR A 92 21.24 -1.12 -0.89
C THR A 92 20.78 -1.45 -2.32
N ALA A 93 21.51 -0.99 -3.35
CA ALA A 93 21.17 -1.30 -4.74
C ALA A 93 21.15 -2.82 -5.04
N LYS A 94 22.13 -3.58 -4.51
CA LYS A 94 22.18 -5.04 -4.69
C LYS A 94 21.03 -5.76 -3.98
N ASN A 95 20.66 -5.29 -2.80
CA ASN A 95 19.54 -5.84 -2.04
C ASN A 95 18.23 -5.63 -2.81
N VAL A 96 17.99 -4.42 -3.32
CA VAL A 96 16.80 -4.12 -4.13
C VAL A 96 16.78 -4.98 -5.41
N GLN A 97 17.89 -5.09 -6.14
CA GLN A 97 17.98 -5.96 -7.31
C GLN A 97 17.63 -7.42 -6.99
N SER A 98 18.10 -7.94 -5.86
CA SER A 98 17.83 -9.32 -5.43
C SER A 98 16.34 -9.55 -5.15
N ILE A 99 15.68 -8.61 -4.48
CA ILE A 99 14.25 -8.67 -4.19
C ILE A 99 13.41 -8.65 -5.48
N PHE A 100 13.73 -7.74 -6.40
CA PHE A 100 13.05 -7.64 -7.70
C PHE A 100 13.22 -8.93 -8.52
N LYS A 101 14.41 -9.54 -8.46
CA LYS A 101 14.67 -10.81 -9.14
C LYS A 101 13.85 -11.95 -8.54
N GLU A 102 13.77 -12.05 -7.20
CA GLU A 102 12.98 -13.09 -6.54
C GLU A 102 11.47 -12.94 -6.79
N SER A 103 10.93 -11.71 -6.72
CA SER A 103 9.49 -11.48 -6.97
C SER A 103 9.09 -11.79 -8.42
N ASN A 104 10.00 -11.55 -9.38
CA ASN A 104 9.80 -11.87 -10.79
C ASN A 104 9.55 -13.37 -11.02
N TYR A 105 10.29 -14.26 -10.35
CA TYR A 105 10.12 -15.70 -10.53
C TYR A 105 8.79 -16.26 -10.00
N GLU A 106 8.07 -15.53 -9.13
CA GLU A 106 6.87 -16.03 -8.45
C GLU A 106 5.54 -15.44 -8.97
N ASN A 107 5.53 -14.65 -10.06
CA ASN A 107 4.31 -14.03 -10.60
C ASN A 107 3.49 -13.29 -9.53
N SER A 108 4.16 -12.48 -8.72
CA SER A 108 3.70 -12.05 -7.40
C SER A 108 3.43 -10.54 -7.31
N VAL A 109 2.95 -10.08 -6.15
CA VAL A 109 2.91 -8.66 -5.80
C VAL A 109 4.17 -8.32 -5.00
N LEU A 110 4.98 -7.39 -5.51
CA LEU A 110 6.07 -6.78 -4.77
C LEU A 110 5.61 -5.46 -4.15
N PHE A 111 5.55 -5.41 -2.83
CA PHE A 111 5.04 -4.26 -2.09
C PHE A 111 6.16 -3.55 -1.31
N PHE A 112 6.35 -2.27 -1.62
CA PHE A 112 7.20 -1.36 -0.86
C PHE A 112 6.30 -0.42 -0.05
N ASP A 113 6.16 -0.69 1.26
CA ASP A 113 5.65 0.35 2.16
C ASP A 113 6.73 1.42 2.35
N GLU A 114 6.36 2.66 2.69
CA GLU A 114 7.31 3.78 2.86
C GLU A 114 8.34 3.93 1.72
N PHE A 115 7.88 3.81 0.47
CA PHE A 115 8.70 3.83 -0.74
C PHE A 115 9.58 5.09 -0.87
N ASP A 116 9.18 6.19 -0.22
CA ASP A 116 9.99 7.40 -0.13
C ASP A 116 11.37 7.17 0.50
N SER A 117 11.53 6.19 1.39
CA SER A 117 12.83 5.83 1.96
C SER A 117 13.87 5.36 0.92
N LEU A 118 13.41 4.79 -0.21
CA LEU A 118 14.26 4.34 -1.32
C LEU A 118 14.42 5.40 -2.41
N GLY A 119 13.43 6.28 -2.53
CA GLY A 119 13.31 7.24 -3.63
C GLY A 119 13.63 8.69 -3.28
N GLN A 120 14.22 8.97 -2.11
CA GLN A 120 14.38 10.34 -1.62
C GLN A 120 15.10 11.28 -2.59
N VAL A 121 14.50 12.46 -2.80
CA VAL A 121 15.19 13.66 -3.29
C VAL A 121 16.11 14.15 -2.19
N ARG A 122 17.43 14.01 -2.35
CA ARG A 122 18.42 14.67 -1.47
C ARG A 122 19.11 15.78 -2.24
N ASP A 123 19.27 16.94 -1.59
CA ASP A 123 19.94 18.10 -2.14
C ASP A 123 21.30 17.72 -2.74
N TYR A 124 21.51 18.19 -3.96
CA TYR A 124 22.49 17.68 -4.91
C TYR A 124 23.94 18.08 -4.64
N ASP A 125 24.23 18.69 -3.49
CA ASP A 125 25.49 19.40 -3.23
C ASP A 125 26.53 18.60 -2.41
N ASN A 126 26.22 17.37 -1.99
CA ASN A 126 27.14 16.51 -1.24
C ASN A 126 27.54 15.24 -2.00
N LYS A 127 28.73 14.69 -1.72
CA LYS A 127 29.24 13.44 -2.33
C LYS A 127 28.24 12.26 -2.24
N ASP A 128 27.49 12.18 -1.15
CA ASP A 128 26.43 11.17 -0.92
C ASP A 128 25.27 11.26 -1.94
N SER A 129 25.07 12.42 -2.57
CA SER A 129 24.08 12.59 -3.66
C SER A 129 24.41 11.71 -4.86
N SER A 130 25.69 11.53 -5.20
CA SER A 130 26.09 10.76 -6.37
C SER A 130 25.81 9.26 -6.25
N GLU A 131 25.98 8.70 -5.06
CA GLU A 131 25.66 7.31 -4.77
C GLU A 131 24.16 7.07 -4.67
N MET A 132 23.42 8.01 -4.08
CA MET A 132 21.97 7.95 -4.03
C MET A 132 21.37 8.00 -5.45
N LYS A 133 21.89 8.85 -6.34
CA LYS A 133 21.52 8.86 -7.76
C LYS A 133 21.71 7.49 -8.41
N ARG A 134 22.80 6.79 -8.09
CA ARG A 134 23.04 5.43 -8.64
C ARG A 134 21.99 4.44 -8.14
N VAL A 135 21.59 4.53 -6.87
CA VAL A 135 20.50 3.71 -6.31
C VAL A 135 19.18 4.01 -7.02
N VAL A 136 18.81 5.29 -7.14
CA VAL A 136 17.59 5.70 -7.85
C VAL A 136 17.60 5.22 -9.29
N ASN A 137 18.71 5.40 -10.02
CA ASN A 137 18.86 4.91 -11.39
C ASN A 137 18.76 3.38 -11.49
N ALA A 138 19.31 2.64 -10.53
CA ALA A 138 19.16 1.19 -10.48
C ALA A 138 17.69 0.78 -10.26
N ILE A 139 16.97 1.48 -9.37
CA ILE A 139 15.54 1.25 -9.14
C ILE A 139 14.74 1.56 -10.41
N LEU A 140 15.01 2.68 -11.10
CA LEU A 140 14.36 3.02 -12.36
C LEU A 140 14.49 1.89 -13.38
N GLN A 141 15.70 1.36 -13.57
CA GLN A 141 15.95 0.23 -14.47
C GLN A 141 15.20 -1.04 -14.05
N LEU A 142 15.10 -1.30 -12.75
CA LEU A 142 14.35 -2.44 -12.23
C LEU A 142 12.84 -2.30 -12.45
N ILE A 143 12.29 -1.10 -12.29
CA ILE A 143 10.87 -0.83 -12.56
C ILE A 143 10.60 -0.93 -14.06
N ASP A 144 11.46 -0.38 -14.92
CA ASP A 144 11.29 -0.44 -16.38
C ASP A 144 11.26 -1.88 -16.89
N ASN A 145 12.11 -2.75 -16.34
CA ASN A 145 12.18 -4.18 -16.67
C ASN A 145 11.28 -5.08 -15.80
N PHE A 146 10.37 -4.51 -15.03
CA PHE A 146 9.50 -5.29 -14.15
C PHE A 146 8.54 -6.16 -14.98
N PRO A 147 8.40 -7.46 -14.66
CA PRO A 147 7.66 -8.40 -15.49
C PRO A 147 6.16 -8.10 -15.49
N LYS A 148 5.52 -8.15 -16.66
CA LYS A 148 4.10 -7.78 -16.86
C LYS A 148 3.10 -8.63 -16.06
N ASN A 149 3.49 -9.84 -15.69
CA ASN A 149 2.65 -10.79 -14.96
C ASN A 149 2.77 -10.68 -13.43
N SER A 150 3.74 -9.91 -12.92
CA SER A 150 3.84 -9.50 -11.51
C SER A 150 3.37 -8.06 -11.35
N ILE A 151 3.07 -7.66 -10.12
CA ILE A 151 2.57 -6.32 -9.82
C ILE A 151 3.53 -5.65 -8.84
N LEU A 152 3.93 -4.42 -9.15
CA LEU A 152 4.70 -3.57 -8.27
C LEU A 152 3.76 -2.58 -7.59
N ILE A 153 3.75 -2.55 -6.27
CA ILE A 153 3.00 -1.57 -5.49
C ILE A 153 3.96 -0.81 -4.59
N GLY A 154 4.05 0.51 -4.75
CA GLY A 154 4.69 1.40 -3.79
C GLY A 154 3.65 2.11 -2.94
N ALA A 155 3.89 2.27 -1.65
CA ALA A 155 3.08 3.12 -0.77
C ALA A 155 3.94 4.20 -0.12
N THR A 156 3.42 5.43 -0.03
CA THR A 156 4.10 6.53 0.65
C THR A 156 3.13 7.49 1.33
N ASN A 157 3.59 8.17 2.38
CA ASN A 157 2.89 9.31 2.97
C ASN A 157 3.40 10.66 2.45
N GLN A 158 4.54 10.66 1.74
CA GLN A 158 5.30 11.84 1.37
C GLN A 158 5.75 11.78 -0.09
N ILE A 159 4.78 11.78 -1.01
CA ILE A 159 5.07 11.71 -2.45
C ILE A 159 6.01 12.80 -2.93
N GLN A 160 5.97 13.99 -2.32
CA GLN A 160 6.85 15.11 -2.62
C GLN A 160 8.33 14.86 -2.31
N MET A 161 8.64 13.86 -1.47
CA MET A 161 10.01 13.47 -1.16
C MET A 161 10.58 12.50 -2.19
N ILE A 162 9.76 11.97 -3.09
CA ILE A 162 10.18 10.97 -4.08
C ILE A 162 10.66 11.67 -5.35
N ASP A 163 11.78 11.19 -5.89
CA ASP A 163 12.29 11.63 -7.19
C ASP A 163 11.20 11.51 -8.27
N GLU A 164 10.98 12.60 -9.01
CA GLU A 164 9.93 12.66 -10.02
C GLU A 164 10.10 11.59 -11.11
N ALA A 165 11.34 11.21 -11.43
CA ALA A 165 11.60 10.16 -12.39
C ALA A 165 10.99 8.84 -11.93
N LEU A 166 11.07 8.50 -10.63
CA LEU A 166 10.47 7.28 -10.06
C LEU A 166 8.94 7.35 -10.13
N ILE A 167 8.36 8.49 -9.74
CA ILE A 167 6.90 8.68 -9.76
C ILE A 167 6.35 8.43 -11.17
N ARG A 168 7.03 8.94 -12.21
CA ARG A 168 6.62 8.77 -13.62
C ARG A 168 6.62 7.32 -14.12
N ARG A 169 7.25 6.37 -13.43
CA ARG A 169 7.26 4.95 -13.82
C ARG A 169 6.08 4.17 -13.26
N PHE A 170 5.35 4.73 -12.30
CA PHE A 170 4.10 4.15 -11.85
C PHE A 170 2.98 4.58 -12.79
N GLU A 171 2.34 3.59 -13.41
CA GLU A 171 1.30 3.77 -14.42
C GLU A 171 -0.01 4.23 -13.77
N LEU A 172 -0.31 3.69 -12.58
CA LEU A 172 -1.45 4.09 -11.77
C LEU A 172 -0.98 4.78 -10.49
N ARG A 173 -1.57 5.95 -10.19
CA ARG A 173 -1.25 6.73 -8.99
C ARG A 173 -2.55 7.01 -8.24
N LEU A 174 -2.71 6.39 -7.08
CA LEU A 174 -3.92 6.44 -6.29
C LEU A 174 -3.70 7.29 -5.04
N GLU A 175 -4.46 8.38 -4.93
CA GLU A 175 -4.43 9.26 -3.76
C GLU A 175 -5.40 8.80 -2.67
N PHE A 176 -4.88 8.61 -1.48
CA PHE A 176 -5.61 8.27 -0.27
C PHE A 176 -5.69 9.51 0.61
N ALA A 177 -6.73 10.31 0.38
CA ALA A 177 -7.09 11.43 1.23
C ALA A 177 -7.79 10.95 2.51
N LEU A 178 -8.09 11.90 3.41
CA LEU A 178 -8.99 11.61 4.53
C LEU A 178 -10.37 11.20 3.98
N PRO A 179 -11.01 10.17 4.55
CA PRO A 179 -12.30 9.70 4.09
C PRO A 179 -13.39 10.76 4.28
N SER A 180 -14.29 10.83 3.31
CA SER A 180 -15.50 11.61 3.38
C SER A 180 -16.39 11.11 4.51
N LYS A 181 -17.28 11.99 5.00
CA LYS A 181 -18.26 11.64 6.02
C LYS A 181 -19.06 10.38 5.65
N MET A 182 -19.45 10.25 4.39
CA MET A 182 -20.23 9.12 3.89
C MET A 182 -19.45 7.80 4.00
N VAL A 183 -18.19 7.78 3.54
CA VAL A 183 -17.35 6.58 3.61
C VAL A 183 -17.01 6.22 5.07
N LEU A 184 -16.77 7.23 5.91
CA LEU A 184 -16.48 7.04 7.32
C LEU A 184 -17.70 6.51 8.10
N GLU A 185 -18.91 6.91 7.72
CA GLU A 185 -20.15 6.39 8.29
C GLU A 185 -20.30 4.89 8.01
N ALA A 186 -20.11 4.48 6.75
CA ALA A 186 -20.14 3.08 6.38
C ALA A 186 -19.05 2.26 7.11
N PHE A 187 -17.87 2.85 7.29
CA PHE A 187 -16.80 2.25 8.08
C PHE A 187 -17.20 2.06 9.55
N TYR A 188 -17.84 3.06 10.16
CA TYR A 188 -18.33 2.96 11.53
C TYR A 188 -19.38 1.90 11.71
N ASP A 189 -20.34 1.81 10.79
CA ASP A 189 -21.42 0.83 10.86
C ASP A 189 -20.86 -0.60 10.75
N GLN A 190 -19.93 -0.84 9.82
CA GLN A 190 -19.24 -2.12 9.74
C GLN A 190 -18.40 -2.40 10.99
N LEU A 191 -17.72 -1.41 11.55
CA LEU A 191 -16.89 -1.59 12.74
C LEU A 191 -17.73 -1.95 13.98
N LEU A 192 -18.85 -1.26 14.17
CA LEU A 192 -19.75 -1.42 15.31
C LEU A 192 -20.59 -2.70 15.21
N SER A 193 -20.92 -3.17 14.00
CA SER A 193 -21.67 -4.41 13.78
C SER A 193 -21.06 -5.66 14.44
N LYS A 194 -19.77 -5.60 14.79
CA LYS A 194 -19.03 -6.69 15.46
C LYS A 194 -19.33 -6.78 16.96
N PHE A 195 -19.98 -5.78 17.55
CA PHE A 195 -20.25 -5.70 18.98
C PHE A 195 -21.76 -5.79 19.25
N PRO A 196 -22.20 -6.29 20.42
CA PRO A 196 -23.60 -6.23 20.83
C PRO A 196 -24.15 -4.79 20.86
N GLU A 197 -25.42 -4.60 20.48
CA GLU A 197 -26.08 -3.29 20.38
C GLU A 197 -25.92 -2.41 21.62
N LYS A 198 -25.98 -3.00 22.82
CA LYS A 198 -25.81 -2.28 24.09
C LYS A 198 -24.47 -1.56 24.25
N TYR A 199 -23.44 -1.97 23.51
CA TYR A 199 -22.11 -1.34 23.56
C TYR A 199 -21.84 -0.42 22.37
N GLN A 200 -22.76 -0.34 21.41
CA GLN A 200 -22.57 0.44 20.18
C GLN A 200 -22.87 1.94 20.35
N ASN A 201 -23.38 2.37 21.52
CA ASN A 201 -23.60 3.78 21.79
C ASN A 201 -22.27 4.51 21.96
N VAL A 202 -21.81 5.15 20.88
CA VAL A 202 -20.52 5.83 20.79
C VAL A 202 -20.66 7.15 20.02
N GLU A 203 -19.79 8.11 20.32
CA GLU A 203 -19.67 9.36 19.58
C GLU A 203 -18.78 9.14 18.34
N LYS A 204 -19.33 9.38 17.15
CA LYS A 204 -18.62 9.31 15.86
C LYS A 204 -17.93 10.65 15.56
N GLN A 205 -16.68 10.61 15.08
CA GLN A 205 -15.91 11.81 14.70
C GLN A 205 -15.61 11.79 13.20
N TYR A 206 -15.59 12.95 12.54
CA TYR A 206 -15.33 13.03 11.09
C TYR A 206 -14.11 13.89 10.79
N GLY A 207 -13.59 13.77 9.56
CA GLY A 207 -12.36 14.47 9.16
C GLY A 207 -11.09 13.85 9.73
N ILE A 208 -11.14 12.56 10.07
CA ILE A 208 -10.03 11.77 10.62
C ILE A 208 -9.80 10.53 9.76
N SER A 209 -8.62 9.91 9.88
CA SER A 209 -8.28 8.69 9.16
C SER A 209 -9.06 7.46 9.68
N PHE A 210 -9.09 6.38 8.90
CA PHE A 210 -9.72 5.12 9.35
C PHE A 210 -9.04 4.54 10.59
N SER A 211 -7.72 4.70 10.72
CA SER A 211 -6.99 4.26 11.92
C SER A 211 -7.44 5.03 13.16
N GLU A 212 -7.47 6.37 13.08
CA GLU A 212 -7.93 7.21 14.20
C GLU A 212 -9.39 6.93 14.55
N ALA A 213 -10.24 6.80 13.54
CA ALA A 213 -11.65 6.45 13.71
C ALA A 213 -11.82 5.11 14.44
N LYS A 214 -11.04 4.09 14.05
CA LYS A 214 -11.06 2.77 14.68
C LYS A 214 -10.62 2.84 16.14
N ASP A 215 -9.51 3.50 16.42
CA ASP A 215 -8.97 3.60 17.78
C ASP A 215 -9.93 4.33 18.71
N LEU A 216 -10.57 5.41 18.22
CA LEU A 216 -11.56 6.17 18.95
C LEU A 216 -12.78 5.32 19.32
N ILE A 217 -13.32 4.56 18.36
CA ILE A 217 -14.50 3.72 18.59
C ILE A 217 -14.16 2.57 19.52
N PHE A 218 -13.02 1.89 19.31
CA PHE A 218 -12.59 0.79 20.17
C PHE A 218 -12.37 1.23 21.62
N ARG A 219 -11.85 2.43 21.83
CA ARG A 219 -11.73 3.01 23.17
C ARG A 219 -13.09 3.20 23.84
N GLN A 220 -14.07 3.76 23.13
CA GLN A 220 -15.41 3.98 23.67
C GLN A 220 -16.16 2.67 23.94
N VAL A 221 -16.14 1.73 23.00
CA VAL A 221 -16.74 0.40 23.17
C VAL A 221 -16.10 -0.33 24.36
N LYS A 222 -14.77 -0.27 24.51
CA LYS A 222 -14.07 -0.85 25.66
C LYS A 222 -14.56 -0.24 26.98
N ASN A 223 -14.71 1.08 27.06
CA ASN A 223 -15.22 1.74 28.25
C ASN A 223 -16.67 1.32 28.56
N ASN A 224 -17.54 1.25 27.55
CA ASN A 224 -18.92 0.79 27.71
C ASN A 224 -18.98 -0.64 28.28
N ILE A 225 -18.14 -1.55 27.78
CA ILE A 225 -18.05 -2.93 28.27
C ILE A 225 -17.56 -2.96 29.72
N ILE A 226 -16.48 -2.23 30.05
CA ILE A 226 -15.92 -2.20 31.40
C ILE A 226 -16.95 -1.64 32.39
N SER A 227 -17.65 -0.55 32.04
CA SER A 227 -18.68 0.02 32.89
C SER A 227 -19.87 -0.92 33.12
N ASP A 228 -20.29 -1.68 32.11
CA ASP A 228 -21.34 -2.69 32.26
C ASP A 228 -20.91 -3.83 33.20
N GLU A 229 -19.67 -4.31 33.10
CA GLU A 229 -19.14 -5.35 33.99
C GLU A 229 -18.93 -4.85 35.44
N MET A 230 -18.54 -3.58 35.64
CA MET A 230 -18.39 -3.02 37.00
C MET A 230 -19.72 -2.82 37.73
N ASN A 231 -20.83 -2.73 37.00
CA ASN A 231 -22.17 -2.52 37.55
C ASN A 231 -22.98 -3.81 37.73
N LYS A 232 -22.39 -4.98 37.44
CA LYS A 232 -22.95 -6.31 37.72
C LYS A 232 -22.51 -6.81 39.10
#